data_AF-A0A401TRZ9-F1
#
_entry.id   AF-A0A401TRZ9-F1
#
_cell.length_a   1.000
_cell.length_b   1.000
_cell.length_c   1.000
_cell.angle_alpha   90.00
_cell.angle_beta   90.00
_cell.angle_gamma   90.00
#
_symmetry.space_group_name_H-M   'P 1'
#
loop_
_entity.id
_entity.type
_entity.pdbx_description
1 polymer ?
#
loop_
_entity_poly.entity_id
_entity_poly.type
_entity_poly.pdbx_seq_one_letter_code
_entity_poly.pdbx_strand_id
1 'polypeptide(L)'
;MALLGGLAVNGVLTNVPLRLGGDRLQIQQLGRDAVIQTDFGLRLSYDLSYAARVIVPGRYRAQLCGLCGNFNGDTEDEFLTPQKVLAPGGVTGLAASWSSPRPGEACNHGSQDTRPQCPQSRRTVLETDNYCGFLTAPSGPLAVCHSTVTPRHYFWDCVTDTCWAEGDTQVMCASLRAYMGLCQSMAEIDLTGQVHHKLC
;
A
#
# COMPACT_ATOMS: atom_id res chain seq x y z
N MET A 1 4.42 23.78 -10.89
CA MET A 1 3.97 23.75 -9.48
C MET A 1 2.92 22.66 -9.35
N ALA A 2 3.31 21.48 -8.86
CA ALA A 2 2.33 20.43 -8.57
C ALA A 2 1.56 20.82 -7.30
N LEU A 3 0.23 20.78 -7.36
CA LEU A 3 -0.61 20.90 -6.17
C LEU A 3 -0.34 19.69 -5.30
N LEU A 4 0.47 19.83 -4.25
CA LEU A 4 0.46 18.88 -3.14
C LEU A 4 -0.95 18.97 -2.54
N GLY A 5 -1.71 17.88 -2.66
CA GLY A 5 -3.08 17.81 -2.15
C GLY A 5 -3.12 18.21 -0.67
N GLY A 6 -4.01 19.14 -0.33
CA GLY A 6 -4.17 19.62 1.05
C GLY A 6 -5.02 18.65 1.87
N LEU A 7 -4.66 18.48 3.15
CA LEU A 7 -5.47 17.70 4.09
C LEU A 7 -6.67 18.54 4.55
N ALA A 8 -7.88 18.00 4.45
CA ALA A 8 -9.09 18.65 4.91
C ALA A 8 -9.76 17.88 6.04
N VAL A 9 -10.16 18.58 7.10
CA VAL A 9 -10.99 18.03 8.19
C VAL A 9 -12.34 18.72 8.15
N ASN A 10 -13.42 17.94 8.01
CA ASN A 10 -14.78 18.46 7.84
C ASN A 10 -14.90 19.50 6.71
N GLY A 11 -14.18 19.28 5.60
CA GLY A 11 -14.15 20.19 4.45
C GLY A 11 -13.24 21.41 4.60
N VAL A 12 -12.57 21.60 5.73
CA VAL A 12 -11.66 22.72 5.98
C VAL A 12 -10.21 22.29 5.81
N LEU A 13 -9.49 22.93 4.88
CA LEU A 13 -8.05 22.71 4.69
C LEU A 13 -7.29 23.05 5.97
N THR A 14 -6.35 22.17 6.33
CA THR A 14 -5.61 22.29 7.59
C THR A 14 -4.13 21.95 7.39
N ASN A 15 -3.30 22.48 8.28
CA ASN A 15 -1.88 22.20 8.33
C ASN A 15 -1.61 21.05 9.31
N VAL A 16 -0.59 20.25 9.02
CA VAL A 16 -0.08 19.21 9.92
C VAL A 16 1.23 19.67 10.57
N PRO A 17 1.54 19.26 11.82
CA PRO A 17 0.79 18.30 12.64
C PRO A 17 -0.52 18.89 13.21
N LEU A 18 -1.54 18.04 13.32
CA LEU A 18 -2.85 18.38 13.89
C LEU A 18 -3.23 17.38 14.98
N ARG A 19 -3.77 17.87 16.10
CA ARG A 19 -4.34 17.05 17.16
C ARG A 19 -5.76 17.51 17.47
N LEU A 20 -6.71 16.60 17.50
CA LEU A 20 -8.12 16.90 17.77
C LEU A 20 -8.66 16.06 18.93
N GLY A 21 -9.62 16.65 19.65
CA GLY A 21 -10.38 15.95 20.68
C GLY A 21 -9.58 15.53 21.91
N GLY A 22 -8.48 16.21 22.23
CA GLY A 22 -7.57 15.83 23.33
C GLY A 22 -6.71 14.62 22.93
N ASP A 23 -6.00 14.73 21.82
CA ASP A 23 -5.09 13.71 21.26
C ASP A 23 -5.76 12.41 20.76
N ARG A 24 -7.10 12.40 20.67
CA ARG A 24 -7.88 11.27 20.14
C ARG A 24 -7.72 11.05 18.64
N LEU A 25 -7.45 12.11 17.90
CA LEU A 25 -7.04 12.06 16.50
C LEU A 25 -5.76 12.85 16.34
N GLN A 26 -4.74 12.22 15.79
CA GLN A 26 -3.46 12.84 15.51
C GLN A 26 -3.13 12.65 14.03
N ILE A 27 -2.75 13.74 13.38
CA ILE A 27 -2.38 13.75 11.98
C ILE A 27 -1.00 14.36 11.87
N GLN A 28 -0.07 13.66 11.24
CA GLN A 28 1.32 14.09 11.13
C GLN A 28 1.87 13.75 9.75
N GLN A 29 2.86 14.51 9.30
CA GLN A 29 3.66 14.19 8.12
C GLN A 29 4.92 13.47 8.58
N LEU A 30 5.10 12.20 8.20
CA LEU A 30 6.33 11.45 8.46
C LEU A 30 7.01 11.17 7.12
N GLY A 31 8.04 11.95 6.78
CA GLY A 31 8.63 11.92 5.45
C GLY A 31 7.59 12.31 4.40
N ARG A 32 7.30 11.40 3.46
CA ARG A 32 6.24 11.60 2.43
C ARG A 32 4.87 11.10 2.87
N ASP A 33 4.78 10.34 3.95
CA ASP A 33 3.53 9.75 4.40
C ASP A 33 2.74 10.76 5.24
N ALA A 34 1.48 10.98 4.85
CA ALA A 34 0.49 11.52 5.75
C ALA A 34 0.00 10.38 6.66
N VAL A 35 0.18 10.54 7.96
CA VAL A 35 -0.14 9.52 8.97
C VAL A 35 -1.26 10.02 9.87
N ILE A 36 -2.33 9.23 9.95
CA ILE A 36 -3.47 9.45 10.85
C ILE A 36 -3.43 8.36 11.92
N GLN A 37 -3.47 8.77 13.18
CA GLN A 37 -3.55 7.88 14.34
C GLN A 37 -4.77 8.24 15.18
N THR A 38 -5.45 7.21 15.68
CA THR A 38 -6.61 7.37 16.54
C THR A 38 -6.38 6.75 17.92
N ASP A 39 -7.12 7.22 18.93
CA ASP A 39 -7.17 6.64 20.28
C ASP A 39 -7.69 5.20 20.30
N PHE A 40 -8.55 4.83 19.35
CA PHE A 40 -8.98 3.46 19.12
C PHE A 40 -7.96 2.64 18.32
N GLY A 41 -6.73 3.12 18.16
CA GLY A 41 -5.57 2.35 17.70
C GLY A 41 -5.50 2.13 16.18
N LEU A 42 -6.40 2.71 15.39
CA LEU A 42 -6.25 2.75 13.94
C LEU A 42 -5.07 3.63 13.57
N ARG A 43 -4.20 3.12 12.71
CA ARG A 43 -3.14 3.88 12.06
C ARG A 43 -3.28 3.75 10.55
N LEU A 44 -3.59 4.85 9.89
CA LEU A 44 -3.58 4.98 8.43
C LEU A 44 -2.33 5.75 8.02
N SER A 45 -1.56 5.23 7.07
CA SER A 45 -0.49 5.98 6.39
C SER A 45 -0.72 5.97 4.89
N TYR A 46 -0.61 7.13 4.26
CA TYR A 46 -0.72 7.28 2.82
C TYR A 46 0.46 8.10 2.29
N ASP A 47 1.19 7.55 1.32
CA ASP A 47 2.42 8.17 0.76
C ASP A 47 2.15 9.33 -0.22
N LEU A 48 0.89 9.77 -0.29
CA LEU A 48 0.38 10.80 -1.18
C LEU A 48 0.50 10.45 -2.67
N SER A 49 0.70 9.18 -3.01
CA SER A 49 0.89 8.73 -4.38
C SER A 49 0.23 7.39 -4.67
N TYR A 50 0.70 6.29 -4.07
CA TYR A 50 0.42 4.92 -4.49
C TYR A 50 0.03 4.00 -3.33
N ALA A 51 0.62 4.17 -2.15
CA ALA A 51 0.51 3.21 -1.07
C ALA A 51 -0.31 3.75 0.10
N ALA A 52 -1.44 3.12 0.39
CA ALA A 52 -2.18 3.28 1.62
C ALA A 52 -1.99 2.03 2.50
N ARG A 53 -1.70 2.23 3.79
CA ARG A 53 -1.54 1.14 4.77
C ARG A 53 -2.44 1.40 5.96
N VAL A 54 -3.19 0.37 6.33
CA VAL A 54 -4.12 0.38 7.46
C VAL A 54 -3.62 -0.65 8.48
N ILE A 55 -3.29 -0.17 9.68
CA ILE A 55 -2.91 -1.02 10.80
C ILE A 55 -3.96 -0.86 11.88
N VAL A 56 -4.48 -1.99 12.37
CA VAL A 56 -5.45 -2.03 13.47
C VAL A 56 -5.01 -3.02 14.54
N PRO A 57 -5.38 -2.80 15.81
CA PRO A 57 -5.08 -3.74 16.88
C PRO A 57 -5.85 -5.07 16.75
N GLY A 58 -5.31 -6.14 17.34
CA GLY A 58 -5.91 -7.48 17.29
C GLY A 58 -7.35 -7.59 17.80
N ARG A 59 -7.85 -6.60 18.57
CA ARG A 59 -9.26 -6.55 19.01
C ARG A 59 -10.26 -6.41 17.85
N TYR A 60 -9.81 -6.02 16.66
CA TYR A 60 -10.65 -5.93 15.46
C TYR A 60 -10.77 -7.26 14.70
N ARG A 61 -10.17 -8.35 15.20
CA ARG A 61 -10.24 -9.68 14.57
C ARG A 61 -11.70 -10.08 14.32
N ALA A 62 -11.99 -10.51 13.09
CA ALA A 62 -13.33 -10.89 12.63
C ALA A 62 -14.43 -9.81 12.77
N GLN A 63 -14.05 -8.54 12.96
CA GLN A 63 -14.96 -7.39 13.06
C GLN A 63 -14.83 -6.42 11.88
N LEU A 64 -13.83 -6.64 11.02
CA LEU A 64 -13.62 -5.82 9.82
C LEU A 64 -14.42 -6.36 8.64
N CYS A 65 -14.56 -5.50 7.64
CA CYS A 65 -15.05 -5.84 6.33
C CYS A 65 -14.49 -4.84 5.32
N GLY A 66 -14.41 -5.23 4.05
CA GLY A 66 -13.91 -4.39 2.96
C GLY A 66 -12.92 -5.13 2.07
N LEU A 67 -12.21 -4.37 1.25
CA LEU A 67 -11.21 -4.91 0.32
C LEU A 67 -9.99 -5.54 1.02
N CYS A 68 -9.75 -5.20 2.29
CA CYS A 68 -8.70 -5.80 3.12
C CYS A 68 -9.19 -7.02 3.91
N GLY A 69 -10.38 -7.56 3.57
CA GLY A 69 -10.91 -8.76 4.20
C GLY A 69 -11.57 -8.50 5.55
N ASN A 70 -11.75 -9.59 6.32
CA ASN A 70 -12.45 -9.57 7.61
C ASN A 70 -11.50 -9.73 8.82
N PHE A 71 -10.21 -9.93 8.57
CA PHE A 71 -9.16 -10.11 9.58
C PHE A 71 -9.45 -11.26 10.56
N ASN A 72 -10.01 -12.38 10.10
CA ASN A 72 -10.24 -13.57 10.93
C ASN A 72 -9.06 -14.58 10.87
N GLY A 73 -8.17 -14.46 9.88
CA GLY A 73 -7.03 -15.35 9.63
C GLY A 73 -7.33 -16.55 8.73
N ASP A 74 -8.52 -16.62 8.14
CA ASP A 74 -8.93 -17.62 7.15
C ASP A 74 -8.75 -17.06 5.74
N THR A 75 -7.79 -17.61 4.99
CA THR A 75 -7.50 -17.13 3.63
C THR A 75 -8.58 -17.51 2.62
N GLU A 76 -9.46 -18.46 2.94
CA GLU A 76 -10.49 -18.94 2.02
C GLU A 76 -11.70 -17.98 1.92
N ASP A 77 -11.85 -17.06 2.88
CA ASP A 77 -12.99 -16.13 2.95
C ASP A 77 -12.61 -14.65 2.77
N GLU A 78 -11.38 -14.36 2.34
CA GLU A 78 -10.92 -12.99 2.15
C GLU A 78 -11.68 -12.24 1.03
N PHE A 79 -12.39 -12.97 0.16
CA PHE A 79 -13.15 -12.41 -0.97
C PHE A 79 -14.66 -12.30 -0.67
N LEU A 80 -15.04 -12.12 0.59
CA LEU A 80 -16.42 -11.86 0.98
C LEU A 80 -16.90 -10.46 0.51
N THR A 81 -18.08 -10.43 -0.09
CA THR A 81 -18.81 -9.20 -0.44
C THR A 81 -19.43 -8.55 0.81
N PRO A 82 -20.01 -7.33 0.70
CA PRO A 82 -20.79 -6.75 1.81
C PRO A 82 -21.93 -7.64 2.31
N GLN A 83 -22.44 -8.54 1.47
CA GLN A 83 -23.50 -9.50 1.81
C GLN A 83 -22.96 -10.79 2.44
N LYS A 84 -21.66 -10.87 2.73
CA LYS A 84 -20.99 -12.04 3.32
C LYS A 84 -21.14 -13.32 2.48
N VAL A 85 -21.09 -13.15 1.15
CA VAL A 85 -20.98 -14.26 0.19
C VAL A 85 -19.67 -14.11 -0.58
N LEU A 86 -19.09 -15.21 -1.05
CA LEU A 86 -17.87 -15.14 -1.86
C LEU A 86 -18.15 -14.42 -3.18
N ALA A 87 -17.30 -13.45 -3.51
CA ALA A 87 -17.42 -12.68 -4.73
C ALA A 87 -17.17 -13.56 -5.97
N PRO A 88 -18.06 -13.54 -6.98
CA PRO A 88 -17.84 -14.28 -8.22
C PRO A 88 -16.73 -13.61 -9.05
N GLY A 89 -15.84 -14.40 -9.67
CA GLY A 89 -14.78 -13.84 -10.53
C GLY A 89 -13.54 -13.33 -9.77
N GLY A 90 -13.33 -13.79 -8.53
CA GLY A 90 -12.12 -13.52 -7.76
C GLY A 90 -11.95 -12.04 -7.41
N VAL A 91 -10.72 -11.53 -7.54
CA VAL A 91 -10.35 -10.15 -7.14
C VAL A 91 -11.19 -9.07 -7.85
N THR A 92 -11.53 -9.26 -9.13
CA THR A 92 -12.35 -8.32 -9.89
C THR A 92 -13.77 -8.26 -9.34
N GLY A 93 -14.33 -9.43 -8.98
CA GLY A 93 -15.63 -9.53 -8.34
C GLY A 93 -15.66 -8.86 -6.97
N LEU A 94 -14.61 -9.09 -6.17
CA LEU A 94 -14.46 -8.46 -4.86
C LEU A 94 -14.44 -6.92 -5.00
N ALA A 95 -13.56 -6.40 -5.86
CA ALA A 95 -13.43 -4.97 -6.11
C ALA A 95 -14.74 -4.34 -6.57
N ALA A 96 -15.47 -5.00 -7.48
CA ALA A 96 -16.77 -4.53 -7.95
C ALA A 96 -17.82 -4.50 -6.82
N SER A 97 -17.85 -5.51 -5.95
CA SER A 97 -18.84 -5.64 -4.88
C SER A 97 -18.72 -4.57 -3.78
N TRP A 98 -17.53 -4.01 -3.60
CA TRP A 98 -17.23 -2.95 -2.64
C TRP A 98 -17.21 -1.54 -3.27
N SER A 99 -17.65 -1.40 -4.52
CA SER A 99 -17.72 -0.10 -5.18
C SER A 99 -18.70 0.85 -4.48
N SER A 100 -18.32 2.13 -4.39
CA SER A 100 -19.16 3.21 -3.86
C SER A 100 -19.44 4.21 -4.98
N PRO A 101 -20.48 4.00 -5.82
CA PRO A 101 -20.76 4.85 -6.96
C PRO A 101 -21.10 6.27 -6.52
N ARG A 102 -20.62 7.25 -7.28
CA ARG A 102 -20.97 8.67 -7.10
C ARG A 102 -21.99 9.08 -8.17
N PRO A 103 -22.97 9.94 -7.84
CA PRO A 103 -23.90 10.45 -8.84
C PRO A 103 -23.16 11.10 -10.01
N GLY A 104 -23.44 10.65 -11.23
CA GLY A 104 -22.80 11.15 -12.46
C GLY A 104 -21.45 10.52 -12.81
N GLU A 105 -20.92 9.61 -12.00
CA GLU A 105 -19.68 8.88 -12.29
C GLU A 105 -19.98 7.41 -12.62
N ALA A 106 -19.56 6.96 -13.80
CA ALA A 106 -19.61 5.55 -14.16
C ALA A 106 -18.37 4.83 -13.58
N CYS A 107 -18.58 3.90 -12.65
CA CYS A 107 -17.54 2.99 -12.18
C CYS A 107 -17.46 1.79 -13.12
N ASN A 108 -16.44 1.76 -13.99
CA ASN A 108 -16.19 0.60 -14.84
C ASN A 108 -15.38 -0.44 -14.06
N HIS A 109 -16.01 -1.55 -13.71
CA HIS A 109 -15.38 -2.60 -12.91
C HIS A 109 -14.41 -3.49 -13.70
N GLY A 110 -14.23 -3.22 -15.01
CA GLY A 110 -13.35 -3.99 -15.89
C GLY A 110 -13.91 -5.38 -16.16
N SER A 111 -13.85 -5.84 -17.41
CA SER A 111 -14.37 -7.17 -17.77
C SER A 111 -13.27 -8.20 -18.04
N GLN A 112 -12.05 -7.82 -18.40
CA GLN A 112 -10.87 -8.70 -18.54
C GLN A 112 -9.59 -7.85 -18.45
N ASP A 113 -8.50 -8.40 -17.88
CA ASP A 113 -7.20 -7.73 -17.91
C ASP A 113 -6.59 -7.89 -19.31
N THR A 114 -6.80 -6.90 -20.17
CA THR A 114 -6.28 -6.86 -21.55
C THR A 114 -4.88 -6.27 -21.63
N ARG A 115 -4.25 -5.96 -20.48
CA ARG A 115 -2.93 -5.33 -20.47
C ARG A 115 -1.87 -6.29 -21.05
N PRO A 116 -0.92 -5.76 -21.83
CA PRO A 116 0.18 -6.56 -22.36
C PRO A 116 0.92 -7.27 -21.22
N GLN A 117 1.16 -8.57 -21.40
CA GLN A 117 2.02 -9.29 -20.48
C GLN A 117 3.44 -8.73 -20.57
N CYS A 118 4.08 -8.60 -19.41
CA CYS A 118 5.47 -8.19 -19.32
C CYS A 118 6.37 -9.22 -20.05
N PRO A 119 7.17 -8.82 -21.06
CA PRO A 119 8.08 -9.73 -21.74
C PRO A 119 9.08 -10.37 -20.76
N GLN A 120 9.35 -11.66 -20.93
CA GLN A 120 10.24 -12.39 -20.01
C GLN A 120 11.64 -11.76 -19.94
N SER A 121 12.16 -11.27 -21.08
CA SER A 121 13.46 -10.58 -21.12
C SER A 121 13.50 -9.32 -20.25
N ARG A 122 12.39 -8.57 -20.18
CA ARG A 122 12.28 -7.39 -19.31
C ARG A 122 12.13 -7.79 -17.84
N ARG A 123 11.32 -8.81 -17.54
CA ARG A 123 11.20 -9.36 -16.18
C ARG A 123 12.56 -9.75 -15.61
N THR A 124 13.34 -10.53 -16.35
CA THR A 124 14.66 -10.99 -15.89
C THR A 124 15.60 -9.85 -15.52
N VAL A 125 15.54 -8.71 -16.22
CA VAL A 125 16.32 -7.51 -15.86
C VAL A 125 15.80 -6.88 -14.56
N LEU A 126 14.48 -6.73 -14.43
CA LEU A 126 13.84 -6.14 -13.25
C LEU A 126 14.00 -7.00 -11.98
N GLU A 127 14.17 -8.31 -12.13
CA GLU A 127 14.42 -9.23 -11.02
C GLU A 127 15.84 -9.10 -10.42
N THR A 128 16.75 -8.38 -11.08
CA THR A 128 18.12 -8.17 -10.56
C THR A 128 18.17 -7.13 -9.42
N ASP A 129 19.25 -7.18 -8.64
CA ASP A 129 19.50 -6.27 -7.49
C ASP A 129 19.59 -4.78 -7.87
N ASN A 130 19.83 -4.47 -9.16
CA ASN A 130 19.82 -3.10 -9.66
C ASN A 130 18.40 -2.52 -9.80
N TYR A 131 17.37 -3.37 -9.63
CA TYR A 131 15.96 -3.02 -9.72
C TYR A 131 15.19 -3.60 -8.52
N CYS A 132 14.24 -4.51 -8.75
CA CYS A 132 13.37 -5.04 -7.71
C CYS A 132 14.04 -6.11 -6.85
N GLY A 133 15.11 -6.78 -7.34
CA GLY A 133 15.88 -7.76 -6.57
C GLY A 133 16.46 -7.20 -5.28
N PHE A 134 16.66 -5.87 -5.21
CA PHE A 134 17.08 -5.18 -4.00
C PHE A 134 16.17 -5.45 -2.78
N LEU A 135 14.88 -5.71 -2.99
CA LEU A 135 13.92 -6.04 -1.91
C LEU A 135 14.22 -7.36 -1.22
N THR A 136 14.73 -8.34 -1.97
CA THR A 136 14.93 -9.73 -1.52
C THR A 136 16.40 -10.07 -1.31
N ALA A 137 17.31 -9.13 -1.57
CA ALA A 137 18.74 -9.31 -1.35
C ALA A 137 19.03 -9.76 0.09
N PRO A 138 19.71 -10.90 0.30
CA PRO A 138 19.90 -11.49 1.64
C PRO A 138 20.83 -10.67 2.54
N SER A 139 21.47 -9.65 1.98
CA SER A 139 22.36 -8.73 2.67
C SER A 139 22.11 -7.30 2.18
N GLY A 140 22.50 -6.33 2.98
CA GLY A 140 22.26 -4.92 2.70
C GLY A 140 21.17 -4.32 3.59
N PRO A 141 20.72 -3.10 3.29
CA PRO A 141 19.99 -2.30 4.26
C PRO A 141 18.56 -2.79 4.55
N LEU A 142 17.94 -3.52 3.62
CA LEU A 142 16.61 -4.10 3.79
C LEU A 142 16.62 -5.50 4.41
N ALA A 143 17.78 -6.16 4.55
CA ALA A 143 17.85 -7.50 5.10
C ALA A 143 17.33 -7.58 6.55
N VAL A 144 17.47 -6.50 7.33
CA VAL A 144 16.92 -6.39 8.69
C VAL A 144 15.40 -6.47 8.73
N CYS A 145 14.72 -6.17 7.62
CA CYS A 145 13.27 -6.21 7.50
C CYS A 145 12.72 -7.60 7.21
N HIS A 146 13.52 -8.50 6.65
CA HIS A 146 13.03 -9.76 6.06
C HIS A 146 12.37 -10.69 7.09
N SER A 147 12.79 -10.63 8.35
CA SER A 147 12.18 -11.39 9.46
C SER A 147 10.85 -10.81 9.93
N THR A 148 10.61 -9.51 9.72
CA THR A 148 9.43 -8.79 10.19
C THR A 148 8.38 -8.65 9.09
N VAL A 149 8.82 -8.45 7.85
CA VAL A 149 7.98 -8.26 6.67
C VAL A 149 8.53 -9.09 5.52
N THR A 150 7.77 -10.09 5.08
CA THR A 150 8.16 -10.95 3.95
C THR A 150 8.23 -10.13 2.64
N PRO A 151 9.41 -10.01 1.99
CA PRO A 151 9.58 -9.13 0.82
C PRO A 151 8.95 -9.68 -0.47
N ARG A 152 8.57 -10.96 -0.51
CA ARG A 152 8.19 -11.68 -1.74
C ARG A 152 7.03 -11.03 -2.51
N HIS A 153 6.00 -10.54 -1.82
CA HIS A 153 4.87 -9.88 -2.48
C HIS A 153 5.30 -8.54 -3.08
N TYR A 154 5.98 -7.70 -2.30
CA TYR A 154 6.53 -6.43 -2.75
C TYR A 154 7.50 -6.57 -3.94
N PHE A 155 8.29 -7.64 -3.98
CA PHE A 155 9.17 -7.96 -5.10
C PHE A 155 8.39 -8.19 -6.40
N TRP A 156 7.36 -9.03 -6.37
CA TRP A 156 6.56 -9.33 -7.56
C TRP A 156 5.70 -8.15 -8.01
N ASP A 157 5.19 -7.38 -7.06
CA ASP A 157 4.48 -6.12 -7.34
C ASP A 157 5.43 -5.12 -8.01
N CYS A 158 6.64 -4.94 -7.48
CA CYS A 158 7.67 -4.10 -8.08
C CYS A 158 7.99 -4.51 -9.54
N VAL A 159 8.24 -5.79 -9.79
CA VAL A 159 8.57 -6.30 -11.14
C VAL A 159 7.40 -6.06 -12.10
N THR A 160 6.18 -6.33 -11.65
CA THR A 160 4.97 -6.20 -12.47
C THR A 160 4.67 -4.74 -12.78
N ASP A 161 4.61 -3.90 -11.76
CA ASP A 161 4.26 -2.48 -11.86
C ASP A 161 5.31 -1.72 -12.68
N THR A 162 6.60 -1.95 -12.41
CA THR A 162 7.69 -1.32 -13.14
C THR A 162 7.68 -1.76 -14.61
N CYS A 163 7.36 -3.02 -14.89
CA CYS A 163 7.28 -3.49 -16.26
C CYS A 163 6.12 -2.88 -17.05
N TRP A 164 4.96 -2.77 -16.40
CA TRP A 164 3.78 -2.11 -16.97
C TRP A 164 3.99 -0.61 -17.17
N ALA A 165 4.78 0.01 -16.30
CA ALA A 165 5.26 1.38 -16.46
C ALA A 165 6.46 1.50 -17.42
N GLU A 166 6.67 0.51 -18.30
CA GLU A 166 7.73 0.50 -19.31
C GLU A 166 9.16 0.69 -18.78
N GLY A 167 9.40 0.30 -17.53
CA GLY A 167 10.70 0.45 -16.86
C GLY A 167 10.86 1.75 -16.07
N ASP A 168 9.78 2.50 -15.82
CA ASP A 168 9.83 3.73 -15.02
C ASP A 168 10.34 3.46 -13.60
N THR A 169 11.56 3.93 -13.34
CA THR A 169 12.22 3.83 -12.04
C THR A 169 11.46 4.53 -10.91
N GLN A 170 10.60 5.51 -11.19
CA GLN A 170 9.77 6.13 -10.15
C GLN A 170 8.72 5.16 -9.59
N VAL A 171 8.18 4.28 -10.43
CA VAL A 171 7.25 3.21 -10.02
C VAL A 171 7.99 2.17 -9.19
N MET A 172 9.17 1.72 -9.65
CA MET A 172 10.05 0.85 -8.86
C MET A 172 10.34 1.47 -7.47
N CYS A 173 10.70 2.75 -7.43
CA CYS A 173 10.97 3.46 -6.18
C CYS A 173 9.75 3.61 -5.29
N ALA A 174 8.53 3.65 -5.84
CA ALA A 174 7.31 3.61 -5.04
C ALA A 174 7.16 2.26 -4.33
N SER A 175 7.41 1.14 -5.04
CA SER A 175 7.37 -0.21 -4.44
C SER A 175 8.43 -0.39 -3.35
N LEU A 176 9.67 0.09 -3.57
CA LEU A 176 10.73 0.04 -2.55
C LEU A 176 10.33 0.84 -1.29
N ARG A 177 9.83 2.06 -1.47
CA ARG A 177 9.39 2.91 -0.36
C ARG A 177 8.20 2.31 0.38
N ALA A 178 7.27 1.65 -0.31
CA ALA A 178 6.14 0.98 0.34
C ALA A 178 6.61 -0.15 1.27
N TYR A 179 7.58 -0.97 0.83
CA TYR A 179 8.16 -2.01 1.67
C TYR A 179 8.92 -1.44 2.87
N MET A 180 9.79 -0.44 2.64
CA MET A 180 10.52 0.25 3.70
C MET A 180 9.58 0.85 4.73
N GLY A 181 8.56 1.59 4.27
CA GLY A 181 7.60 2.23 5.16
C GLY A 181 6.92 1.19 6.06
N LEU A 182 6.56 0.02 5.53
CA LEU A 182 5.97 -1.06 6.34
C LEU A 182 6.97 -1.60 7.35
N CYS A 183 8.19 -1.88 6.92
CA CYS A 183 9.26 -2.33 7.82
C CYS A 183 9.50 -1.33 8.96
N GLN A 184 9.66 -0.04 8.66
CA GLN A 184 9.86 0.99 9.69
C GLN A 184 8.69 1.04 10.69
N SER A 185 7.45 0.85 10.20
CA SER A 185 6.27 0.85 11.08
C SER A 185 6.10 -0.41 11.93
N MET A 186 6.58 -1.57 11.45
CA MET A 186 6.40 -2.85 12.13
C MET A 186 7.60 -3.25 13.00
N ALA A 187 8.81 -2.86 12.58
CA ALA A 187 10.05 -3.17 13.27
C ALA A 187 10.55 -2.02 14.16
N GLU A 188 9.94 -0.84 14.09
CA GLU A 188 10.39 0.38 14.79
C GLU A 188 11.86 0.74 14.46
N ILE A 189 12.29 0.47 13.22
CA ILE A 189 13.64 0.75 12.72
C ILE A 189 13.61 2.01 11.84
N ASP A 190 14.67 2.82 11.88
CA ASP A 190 14.87 3.93 10.93
C ASP A 190 15.74 3.49 9.74
N LEU A 191 15.15 3.47 8.54
CA LEU A 191 15.81 3.16 7.28
C LEU A 191 16.01 4.41 6.40
N THR A 192 15.83 5.61 6.97
CA THR A 192 15.98 6.86 6.23
C THR A 192 17.42 6.98 5.70
N GLY A 193 17.57 7.24 4.39
CA GLY A 193 18.86 7.37 3.73
C GLY A 193 19.61 6.05 3.48
N GLN A 194 18.99 4.90 3.77
CA GLN A 194 19.60 3.57 3.56
C GLN A 194 19.40 3.03 2.14
N VAL A 195 18.46 3.59 1.37
CA VAL A 195 18.41 3.33 -0.08
C VAL A 195 19.39 4.28 -0.76
N HIS A 196 20.31 3.69 -1.51
CA HIS A 196 21.36 4.42 -2.19
C HIS A 196 20.72 5.31 -3.25
N HIS A 197 21.07 6.61 -3.29
CA HIS A 197 20.61 7.61 -4.28
C HIS A 197 20.60 7.13 -5.75
N LYS A 198 21.43 6.13 -6.10
CA LYS A 198 21.44 5.55 -7.46
C LYS A 198 20.26 4.61 -7.76
N LEU A 199 19.59 4.06 -6.75
CA LEU A 199 18.37 3.26 -6.90
C LEU A 199 17.14 4.17 -6.77
N CYS A 200 17.06 4.90 -5.65
CA CYS A 200 16.04 5.86 -5.25
C CYS A 200 16.65 6.79 -4.17
#